data_AF-A0A2E7C342-F1
#
_entry.id   AF-A0A2E7C342-F1
#
_cell.length_a   1.000
_cell.length_b   1.000
_cell.length_c   1.000
_cell.angle_alpha   90.00
_cell.angle_beta   90.00
_cell.angle_gamma   90.00
#
_symmetry.space_group_name_H-M   'P 1'
#
loop_
_entity.id
_entity.type
_entity.pdbx_description
1 polymer ?
#
loop_
_entity_poly.entity_id
_entity_poly.type
_entity_poly.pdbx_seq_one_letter_code
_entity_poly.pdbx_strand_id
1 'polypeptide(L)'
;MLANAELSPDFTHLNQQFKELVSALIDIVDIQPVQVQVEAVRNGSFRGFDATRFYLVASGSLTARYLGRTVYLLDEGDLLLPDIAGTSNANMAVVFGSEAGASLYAFPGLELMQKVFANPAAVKVWTRLLVTYAGLMLRITAANTPESGLATPGFEEFQPGDVIIRQGERAEYVFNLSSGSAEVLVDDVVVGRINEGEIFGAMAALTQSDRSATVRARTRCSVVKVRKEQFTDLIANNPATIHSLLVDMANSIVNLNEQLVATRNGSTPLER
;
A
#
# COMPACT_ATOMS: atom_id res chain seq x y z
N MET A 1 -11.62 -2.43 -14.15
CA MET A 1 -10.98 -3.57 -14.85
C MET A 1 -9.71 -3.91 -14.10
N LEU A 2 -9.77 -4.82 -13.14
CA LEU A 2 -8.63 -5.18 -12.29
C LEU A 2 -8.69 -6.70 -12.09
N ALA A 3 -7.95 -7.44 -12.92
CA ALA A 3 -7.70 -8.88 -12.71
C ALA A 3 -6.50 -9.43 -13.48
N ASN A 4 -5.80 -8.65 -14.30
CA ASN A 4 -4.54 -9.06 -14.91
C ASN A 4 -3.45 -8.09 -14.46
N ALA A 5 -2.98 -8.22 -13.23
CA ALA A 5 -1.55 -8.00 -13.06
C ALA A 5 -0.91 -9.05 -13.96
N GLU A 6 -0.20 -8.65 -15.03
CA GLU A 6 0.61 -9.59 -15.79
C GLU A 6 1.64 -10.17 -14.82
N LEU A 7 1.31 -11.33 -14.26
CA LEU A 7 2.17 -12.02 -13.32
C LEU A 7 3.46 -12.33 -14.06
N SER A 8 4.58 -11.96 -13.45
CA SER A 8 5.90 -12.00 -14.06
C SER A 8 6.28 -13.44 -14.47
N PRO A 9 7.17 -13.63 -15.47
CA PRO A 9 7.54 -14.96 -15.96
C PRO A 9 8.03 -15.93 -14.87
N ASP A 10 8.66 -15.40 -13.82
CA ASP A 10 9.10 -16.17 -12.66
C ASP A 10 7.93 -16.65 -11.77
N PHE A 11 6.81 -15.93 -11.72
CA PHE A 11 5.59 -16.43 -11.09
C PHE A 11 5.07 -17.67 -11.81
N THR A 12 4.95 -17.61 -13.14
CA THR A 12 4.48 -18.76 -13.95
C THR A 12 5.36 -19.98 -13.74
N HIS A 13 6.68 -19.80 -13.71
CA HIS A 13 7.63 -20.88 -13.45
C HIS A 13 7.44 -21.50 -12.06
N LEU A 14 7.29 -20.67 -11.02
CA LEU A 14 7.04 -21.15 -9.66
C LEU A 14 5.67 -21.82 -9.52
N ASN A 15 4.65 -21.34 -10.23
CA ASN A 15 3.32 -21.92 -10.17
C ASN A 15 3.34 -23.34 -10.79
N GLN A 16 4.06 -23.50 -11.89
CA GLN A 16 4.26 -24.82 -12.49
C GLN A 16 4.99 -25.78 -11.53
N GLN A 17 6.06 -25.33 -10.88
CA GLN A 17 6.75 -26.13 -9.85
C GLN A 17 5.84 -26.46 -8.67
N PHE A 18 4.98 -25.53 -8.25
CA PHE A 18 4.02 -25.76 -7.18
C PHE A 18 3.07 -26.91 -7.54
N LYS A 19 2.49 -26.90 -8.75
CA LYS A 19 1.61 -27.97 -9.23
C LYS A 19 2.31 -29.34 -9.32
N GLU A 20 3.56 -29.37 -9.78
CA GLU A 20 4.36 -30.60 -9.81
C GLU A 20 4.60 -31.16 -8.39
N LEU A 21 4.87 -30.28 -7.41
CA LEU A 21 5.02 -30.68 -6.02
C LEU A 21 3.71 -31.16 -5.41
N VAL A 22 2.57 -30.54 -5.76
CA VAL A 22 1.24 -31.00 -5.34
C VAL A 22 0.98 -32.41 -5.87
N SER A 23 1.17 -32.64 -7.18
CA SER A 23 0.99 -33.97 -7.78
C SER A 23 1.85 -35.02 -7.09
N ALA A 24 3.16 -34.74 -6.93
CA ALA A 24 4.09 -35.66 -6.28
C ALA A 24 3.70 -35.93 -4.82
N LEU A 25 3.19 -34.93 -4.09
CA LEU A 25 2.71 -35.13 -2.73
C LEU A 25 1.52 -36.08 -2.68
N ILE A 26 0.51 -35.85 -3.54
CA ILE A 26 -0.70 -36.67 -3.61
C ILE A 26 -0.35 -38.13 -3.94
N ASP A 27 0.58 -38.35 -4.88
CA ASP A 27 1.06 -39.69 -5.24
C ASP A 27 1.75 -40.40 -4.07
N ILE A 28 2.53 -39.67 -3.26
CA ILE A 28 3.26 -40.25 -2.11
C ILE A 28 2.30 -40.58 -0.95
N VAL A 29 1.34 -39.71 -0.65
CA VAL A 29 0.40 -39.93 0.45
C VAL A 29 -0.67 -40.95 0.09
N ASP A 30 -1.03 -41.08 -1.19
CA ASP A 30 -1.99 -42.06 -1.70
C ASP A 30 -3.28 -42.08 -0.84
N ILE A 31 -3.98 -40.95 -0.84
CA ILE A 31 -5.27 -40.77 -0.13
C ILE A 31 -6.36 -40.68 -1.17
N GLN A 32 -7.45 -41.43 -0.95
CA GLN A 32 -8.63 -41.36 -1.80
C GLN A 32 -9.39 -40.05 -1.55
N PRO A 33 -9.49 -39.14 -2.53
CA PRO A 33 -10.20 -37.89 -2.34
C PRO A 33 -11.72 -38.07 -2.44
N VAL A 34 -12.46 -37.16 -1.81
CA VAL A 34 -13.90 -36.99 -2.05
C VAL A 34 -14.10 -35.93 -3.12
N GLN A 35 -14.82 -36.26 -4.19
CA GLN A 35 -15.12 -35.29 -5.24
C GLN A 35 -16.20 -34.29 -4.77
N VAL A 36 -15.96 -33.01 -5.01
CA VAL A 36 -16.86 -31.90 -4.65
C VAL A 36 -17.13 -31.06 -5.90
N GLN A 37 -18.40 -30.81 -6.20
CA GLN A 37 -18.80 -29.94 -7.29
C GLN A 37 -19.03 -28.52 -6.79
N VAL A 38 -18.55 -27.54 -7.54
CA VAL A 38 -18.73 -26.10 -7.29
C VAL A 38 -19.63 -25.55 -8.38
N GLU A 39 -20.80 -25.04 -7.97
CA GLU A 39 -21.75 -24.43 -8.88
C GLU A 39 -21.21 -23.12 -9.48
N ALA A 40 -21.68 -22.81 -10.69
CA ALA A 40 -21.40 -21.57 -11.40
C ALA A 40 -22.11 -20.39 -10.73
N VAL A 41 -21.38 -19.61 -9.94
CA VAL A 41 -21.86 -18.43 -9.22
C VAL A 41 -20.83 -17.31 -9.31
N ARG A 42 -21.25 -16.13 -9.79
CA ARG A 42 -20.39 -14.94 -9.93
C ARG A 42 -19.82 -14.44 -8.60
N ASN A 43 -20.54 -14.62 -7.50
CA ASN A 43 -20.13 -14.19 -6.17
C ASN A 43 -20.05 -15.39 -5.23
N GLY A 44 -18.82 -15.80 -4.86
CA GLY A 44 -18.49 -16.67 -3.72
C GLY A 44 -19.42 -17.87 -3.55
N SER A 45 -18.99 -19.04 -4.05
CA SER A 45 -19.77 -20.28 -3.99
C SER A 45 -19.56 -21.03 -2.66
N PHE A 46 -18.37 -20.92 -2.07
CA PHE A 46 -18.06 -21.59 -0.80
C PHE A 46 -16.86 -20.94 -0.08
N ARG A 47 -16.73 -21.21 1.22
CA ARG A 47 -15.53 -20.83 1.99
C ARG A 47 -14.49 -21.93 1.80
N GLY A 48 -13.21 -21.57 1.68
CA GLY A 48 -12.10 -22.54 1.70
C GLY A 48 -11.86 -23.15 3.08
N PHE A 49 -12.96 -23.27 3.85
CA PHE A 49 -12.98 -23.34 5.28
C PHE A 49 -13.66 -24.63 5.74
N ASP A 50 -12.95 -25.73 5.55
CA ASP A 50 -12.99 -26.81 6.51
C ASP A 50 -11.56 -26.92 7.05
N ALA A 51 -11.32 -26.51 8.30
CA ALA A 51 -10.01 -26.68 8.95
C ALA A 51 -9.56 -28.16 8.96
N THR A 52 -10.49 -29.07 8.66
CA THR A 52 -10.27 -30.50 8.54
C THR A 52 -10.05 -30.96 7.11
N ARG A 53 -9.91 -30.09 6.09
CA ARG A 53 -9.70 -30.51 4.69
C ARG A 53 -8.75 -29.64 3.87
N PHE A 54 -8.17 -30.27 2.86
CA PHE A 54 -7.46 -29.62 1.76
C PHE A 54 -8.23 -29.86 0.47
N TYR A 55 -8.22 -28.87 -0.44
CA TYR A 55 -8.91 -29.00 -1.73
C TYR A 55 -7.92 -28.83 -2.88
N LEU A 56 -8.00 -29.71 -3.87
CA LEU A 56 -7.26 -29.61 -5.12
C LEU A 56 -8.24 -29.35 -6.25
N VAL A 57 -7.94 -28.37 -7.10
CA VAL A 57 -8.75 -28.12 -8.30
C VAL A 57 -8.53 -29.25 -9.30
N ALA A 58 -9.57 -30.05 -9.51
CA ALA A 58 -9.56 -31.18 -10.43
C ALA A 58 -9.90 -30.75 -11.87
N SER A 59 -10.81 -29.79 -12.03
CA SER A 59 -11.13 -29.17 -13.32
C SER A 59 -11.86 -27.85 -13.15
N GLY A 60 -11.75 -26.99 -14.16
CA GLY A 60 -12.33 -25.65 -14.15
C GLY A 60 -11.42 -24.63 -13.46
N SER A 61 -12.01 -23.50 -13.06
CA SER A 61 -11.29 -22.43 -12.38
C SER A 61 -12.07 -21.88 -11.19
N LEU A 62 -11.33 -21.41 -10.20
CA LEU A 62 -11.85 -20.73 -9.02
C LEU A 62 -11.26 -19.32 -8.93
N THR A 63 -12.05 -18.39 -8.44
CA THR A 63 -11.64 -17.03 -8.10
C THR A 63 -11.51 -16.93 -6.59
N ALA A 64 -10.33 -16.62 -6.08
CA ALA A 64 -10.12 -16.30 -4.68
C ALA A 64 -10.47 -14.84 -4.40
N ARG A 65 -11.30 -14.60 -3.38
CA ARG A 65 -11.72 -13.26 -2.97
C ARG A 65 -11.50 -13.04 -1.49
N TYR A 66 -10.95 -11.88 -1.15
CA TYR A 66 -10.72 -11.44 0.22
C TYR A 66 -11.19 -10.00 0.39
N LEU A 67 -12.01 -9.73 1.41
CA LEU A 67 -12.63 -8.42 1.66
C LEU A 67 -13.29 -7.80 0.41
N GLY A 68 -13.98 -8.63 -0.37
CA GLY A 68 -14.67 -8.23 -1.59
C GLY A 68 -13.79 -8.05 -2.83
N ARG A 69 -12.46 -8.05 -2.68
CA ARG A 69 -11.49 -7.93 -3.77
C ARG A 69 -11.08 -9.30 -4.31
N THR A 70 -10.98 -9.42 -5.62
CA THR A 70 -10.37 -10.59 -6.26
C THR A 70 -8.87 -10.53 -6.04
N VAL A 71 -8.29 -11.63 -5.54
CA VAL A 71 -6.86 -11.72 -5.24
C VAL A 71 -6.12 -12.38 -6.40
N TYR A 72 -6.57 -13.58 -6.81
CA TYR A 72 -6.03 -14.32 -7.95
C TYR A 72 -7.01 -15.42 -8.39
N LEU A 73 -6.73 -16.04 -9.54
CA LEU A 73 -7.46 -17.20 -10.05
C LEU A 73 -6.66 -18.48 -9.79
N LEU A 74 -7.37 -19.54 -9.45
CA LEU A 74 -6.85 -20.90 -9.35
C LEU A 74 -7.42 -21.73 -10.49
N ASP A 75 -6.60 -22.61 -11.03
CA ASP A 75 -6.96 -23.54 -12.09
C ASP A 75 -6.49 -24.96 -11.74
N GLU A 76 -6.62 -25.88 -12.69
CA GLU A 76 -6.31 -27.29 -12.48
C GLU A 76 -4.91 -27.53 -11.92
N GLY A 77 -4.83 -28.34 -10.86
CA GLY A 77 -3.60 -28.67 -10.15
C GLY A 77 -3.29 -27.73 -8.97
N ASP A 78 -4.04 -26.65 -8.79
CA ASP A 78 -3.83 -25.76 -7.64
C ASP A 78 -4.44 -26.33 -6.35
N LEU A 79 -3.66 -26.25 -5.28
CA LEU A 79 -4.05 -26.65 -3.93
C LEU A 79 -4.52 -25.44 -3.12
N LEU A 80 -5.73 -25.54 -2.58
CA LEU A 80 -6.28 -24.60 -1.62
C LEU A 80 -5.86 -25.02 -0.21
N LEU A 81 -5.07 -24.16 0.42
CA LEU A 81 -4.61 -24.34 1.80
C LEU A 81 -5.67 -23.84 2.80
N PRO A 82 -5.72 -24.41 4.03
CA PRO A 82 -6.67 -24.00 5.06
C PRO A 82 -6.49 -22.54 5.49
N ASP A 83 -7.61 -21.83 5.64
CA ASP A 83 -7.65 -20.46 6.17
C ASP A 83 -7.89 -20.46 7.69
N ILE A 84 -6.80 -20.34 8.46
CA ILE A 84 -6.81 -20.32 9.93
C ILE A 84 -7.50 -19.05 10.48
N ALA A 85 -7.36 -17.91 9.79
CA ALA A 85 -7.98 -16.66 10.21
C ALA A 85 -9.49 -16.70 9.96
N GLY A 86 -9.89 -17.20 8.78
CA GLY A 86 -11.28 -17.39 8.40
C GLY A 86 -12.05 -18.39 9.27
N THR A 87 -11.35 -19.37 9.88
CA THR A 87 -11.95 -20.27 10.89
C THR A 87 -12.45 -19.49 12.09
N SER A 88 -11.59 -18.59 12.57
CA SER A 88 -11.81 -17.87 13.81
C SER A 88 -12.80 -16.73 13.61
N ASN A 89 -12.77 -16.11 12.43
CA ASN A 89 -13.63 -14.97 12.10
C ASN A 89 -14.12 -15.01 10.65
N ALA A 90 -15.43 -15.17 10.50
CA ALA A 90 -16.15 -15.13 9.23
C ALA A 90 -15.86 -13.88 8.37
N ASN A 91 -15.61 -12.73 8.99
CA ASN A 91 -15.34 -11.47 8.29
C ASN A 91 -13.90 -11.39 7.75
N MET A 92 -13.02 -12.29 8.19
CA MET A 92 -11.63 -12.40 7.74
C MET A 92 -11.44 -13.58 6.76
N ALA A 93 -12.52 -14.26 6.39
CA ALA A 93 -12.42 -15.47 5.57
C ALA A 93 -12.12 -15.16 4.10
N VAL A 94 -11.24 -15.96 3.51
CA VAL A 94 -11.10 -16.05 2.05
C VAL A 94 -12.26 -16.86 1.48
N VAL A 95 -12.91 -16.31 0.46
CA VAL A 95 -14.07 -16.91 -0.21
C VAL A 95 -13.69 -17.30 -1.64
N PHE A 96 -14.13 -18.47 -2.06
CA PHE A 96 -13.88 -19.00 -3.41
C PHE A 96 -15.19 -19.09 -4.18
N GLY A 97 -15.14 -18.84 -5.48
CA GLY A 97 -16.30 -19.01 -6.37
C GLY A 97 -15.85 -19.27 -7.80
N SER A 98 -16.75 -19.73 -8.65
CA SER A 98 -16.45 -19.96 -10.06
C SER A 98 -17.57 -19.39 -10.91
N GLU A 99 -17.25 -18.64 -11.96
CA GLU A 99 -18.28 -18.16 -12.88
C GLU A 99 -18.78 -19.26 -13.83
N ALA A 100 -17.97 -20.28 -14.09
CA ALA A 100 -18.27 -21.38 -15.01
C ALA A 100 -18.56 -22.72 -14.29
N GLY A 101 -18.32 -22.78 -12.99
CA GLY A 101 -18.33 -24.02 -12.20
C GLY A 101 -16.96 -24.72 -12.21
N ALA A 102 -16.73 -25.57 -11.22
CA ALA A 102 -15.47 -26.32 -11.05
C ALA A 102 -15.70 -27.65 -10.32
N SER A 103 -14.77 -28.59 -10.48
CA SER A 103 -14.71 -29.84 -9.71
C SER A 103 -13.46 -29.86 -8.84
N LEU A 104 -13.60 -30.24 -7.58
CA LEU A 104 -12.51 -30.30 -6.60
C LEU A 104 -12.35 -31.71 -6.05
N TYR A 105 -11.12 -32.06 -5.67
CA TYR A 105 -10.81 -33.18 -4.80
C TYR A 105 -10.62 -32.68 -3.38
N ALA A 106 -11.40 -33.19 -2.43
CA ALA A 106 -11.29 -32.87 -1.02
C ALA A 106 -10.59 -33.99 -0.25
N PHE A 107 -9.53 -33.65 0.48
CA PHE A 107 -8.73 -34.56 1.29
C PHE A 107 -8.94 -34.27 2.77
N PRO A 108 -9.17 -35.28 3.64
CA PRO A 108 -9.19 -35.08 5.08
C PRO A 108 -7.82 -34.63 5.59
N GLY A 109 -7.75 -33.43 6.17
CA GLY A 109 -6.52 -32.76 6.57
C GLY A 109 -5.76 -33.48 7.66
N LEU A 110 -6.44 -34.07 8.66
CA LEU A 110 -5.75 -34.85 9.69
C LEU A 110 -5.06 -36.08 9.08
N GLU A 111 -5.76 -36.83 8.23
CA GLU A 111 -5.21 -38.01 7.56
C GLU A 111 -4.07 -37.63 6.61
N LEU A 112 -4.25 -36.56 5.83
CA LEU A 112 -3.20 -36.02 4.96
C LEU A 112 -1.94 -35.71 5.75
N MET A 113 -2.05 -34.94 6.84
CA MET A 113 -0.89 -34.58 7.64
C MET A 113 -0.24 -35.78 8.33
N GLN A 114 -1.03 -36.75 8.81
CA GLN A 114 -0.50 -38.00 9.38
C GLN A 114 0.35 -38.76 8.35
N LYS A 115 -0.14 -38.91 7.12
CA LYS A 115 0.61 -39.58 6.05
C LYS A 115 1.85 -38.80 5.62
N VAL A 116 1.75 -37.46 5.55
CA VAL A 116 2.90 -36.60 5.26
C VAL A 116 4.00 -36.82 6.31
N PHE A 117 3.67 -36.78 7.60
CA PHE A 117 4.67 -36.92 8.66
C PHE A 117 5.18 -38.36 8.84
N ALA A 118 4.42 -39.36 8.41
CA ALA A 118 4.86 -40.76 8.44
C ALA A 118 5.94 -41.08 7.38
N ASN A 119 6.06 -40.26 6.32
CA ASN A 119 6.97 -40.52 5.21
C ASN A 119 7.98 -39.36 5.02
N PRO A 120 9.29 -39.57 5.26
CA PRO A 120 10.31 -38.53 5.07
C PRO A 120 10.35 -37.91 3.67
N ALA A 121 10.01 -38.68 2.62
CA ALA A 121 9.92 -38.15 1.27
C ALA A 121 8.74 -37.17 1.12
N ALA A 122 7.59 -37.50 1.71
CA ALA A 122 6.43 -36.62 1.74
C ALA A 122 6.72 -35.34 2.53
N VAL A 123 7.40 -35.43 3.69
CA VAL A 123 7.83 -34.26 4.47
C VAL A 123 8.70 -33.32 3.62
N LYS A 124 9.64 -33.88 2.84
CA LYS A 124 10.50 -33.08 1.95
C LYS A 124 9.70 -32.38 0.86
N VAL A 125 8.76 -33.07 0.23
CA VAL A 125 7.88 -32.48 -0.80
C VAL A 125 6.98 -31.41 -0.20
N TRP A 126 6.32 -31.69 0.93
CA TRP A 126 5.48 -30.77 1.68
C TRP A 126 6.22 -29.48 2.06
N THR A 127 7.43 -29.62 2.59
CA THR A 127 8.26 -28.46 2.97
C THR A 127 8.60 -27.60 1.75
N ARG A 128 8.97 -28.23 0.63
CA ARG A 128 9.24 -27.51 -0.63
C ARG A 128 7.99 -26.82 -1.15
N LEU A 129 6.84 -27.48 -1.10
CA LEU A 129 5.55 -26.92 -1.50
C LEU A 129 5.24 -25.64 -0.71
N LEU A 130 5.39 -25.66 0.62
CA LEU A 130 5.15 -24.47 1.46
C LEU A 130 6.12 -23.32 1.16
N VAL A 131 7.40 -23.61 0.91
CA VAL A 131 8.39 -22.60 0.52
C VAL A 131 8.05 -21.99 -0.84
N THR A 132 7.66 -22.82 -1.82
CA THR A 132 7.21 -22.36 -3.14
C THR A 132 5.95 -21.51 -3.04
N TYR A 133 4.97 -21.93 -2.23
CA TYR A 133 3.76 -21.16 -1.97
C TYR A 133 4.05 -19.78 -1.37
N ALA A 134 4.93 -19.70 -0.38
CA ALA A 134 5.37 -18.42 0.18
C ALA A 134 6.03 -17.52 -0.89
N GLY A 135 6.81 -18.12 -1.79
CA GLY A 135 7.41 -17.44 -2.94
C GLY A 135 6.38 -16.90 -3.95
N LEU A 136 5.27 -17.63 -4.17
CA LEU A 136 4.14 -17.16 -5.00
C LEU A 136 3.42 -15.99 -4.33
N MET A 137 3.10 -16.11 -3.04
CA MET A 137 2.42 -15.05 -2.29
C MET A 137 3.24 -13.75 -2.25
N LEU A 138 4.57 -13.85 -2.12
CA LEU A 138 5.46 -12.69 -2.18
C LEU A 138 5.35 -11.95 -3.52
N ARG A 139 5.27 -12.68 -4.63
CA ARG A 139 5.15 -12.11 -5.99
C ARG A 139 3.78 -11.50 -6.24
N ILE A 140 2.72 -12.18 -5.83
CA ILE A 140 1.36 -11.61 -5.88
C ILE A 140 1.31 -10.34 -5.03
N THR A 141 1.90 -10.35 -3.84
CA THR A 141 1.98 -9.16 -2.98
C THR A 141 2.75 -8.05 -3.66
N ALA A 142 3.92 -8.32 -4.23
CA ALA A 142 4.70 -7.32 -4.96
C ALA A 142 3.94 -6.73 -6.16
N ALA A 143 3.25 -7.56 -6.95
CA ALA A 143 2.46 -7.14 -8.10
C ALA A 143 1.23 -6.28 -7.72
N ASN A 144 0.72 -6.43 -6.49
CA ASN A 144 -0.42 -5.67 -5.98
C ASN A 144 -0.02 -4.58 -4.98
N THR A 145 1.24 -4.52 -4.58
CA THR A 145 1.76 -3.42 -3.78
C THR A 145 1.93 -2.28 -4.75
N PRO A 146 1.20 -1.16 -4.61
CA PRO A 146 1.48 0.00 -5.42
C PRO A 146 2.98 0.31 -5.28
N GLU A 147 3.64 0.75 -6.35
CA GLU A 147 4.91 1.47 -6.23
C GLU A 147 4.68 2.81 -5.49
N SER A 148 4.05 2.78 -4.32
CA SER A 148 4.27 3.78 -3.29
C SER A 148 5.71 3.57 -2.86
N GLY A 149 6.62 4.10 -3.68
CA GLY A 149 8.00 4.27 -3.30
C GLY A 149 7.93 4.90 -1.93
N LEU A 150 8.34 4.14 -0.92
CA LEU A 150 8.37 4.53 0.48
C LEU A 150 8.58 6.03 0.50
N ALA A 151 7.55 6.79 0.87
CA ALA A 151 7.77 8.16 1.27
C ALA A 151 8.53 7.98 2.58
N THR A 152 9.83 7.74 2.48
CA THR A 152 10.76 7.90 3.58
C THR A 152 10.92 9.41 3.60
N PRO A 153 10.19 10.14 4.46
CA PRO A 153 10.47 11.55 4.65
C PRO A 153 11.97 11.70 4.88
N GLY A 154 12.62 12.48 4.02
CA GLY A 154 14.01 12.84 4.26
C GLY A 154 14.04 13.75 5.47
N PHE A 155 14.83 13.41 6.48
CA PHE A 155 15.10 14.31 7.60
C PHE A 155 16.34 15.14 7.26
N GLU A 156 16.18 16.46 7.29
CA GLU A 156 17.28 17.41 7.10
C GLU A 156 17.35 18.37 8.27
N GLU A 157 18.57 18.64 8.71
CA GLU A 157 18.88 19.58 9.77
C GLU A 157 19.48 20.84 9.15
N PHE A 158 18.96 21.99 9.54
CA PHE A 158 19.41 23.30 9.08
C PHE A 158 19.88 24.13 10.27
N GLN A 159 20.99 24.84 10.09
CA GLN A 159 21.51 25.80 11.07
C GLN A 159 20.86 27.19 10.87
N PRO A 160 20.88 28.06 11.89
CA PRO A 160 20.45 29.45 11.72
C PRO A 160 21.14 30.13 10.53
N GLY A 161 20.34 30.70 9.63
CA GLY A 161 20.81 31.36 8.41
C GLY A 161 20.77 30.48 7.15
N ASP A 162 20.64 29.16 7.28
CA ASP A 162 20.58 28.26 6.13
C ASP A 162 19.29 28.44 5.31
N VAL A 163 19.42 28.37 3.99
CA VAL A 163 18.29 28.46 3.06
C VAL A 163 17.72 27.07 2.82
N ILE A 164 16.44 26.89 3.17
CA ILE A 164 15.69 25.63 3.00
C ILE A 164 15.03 25.59 1.62
N ILE A 165 14.48 26.73 1.18
CA ILE A 165 13.85 26.90 -0.14
C ILE A 165 14.36 28.21 -0.72
N ARG A 166 14.67 28.26 -2.02
CA ARG A 166 15.01 29.50 -2.71
C ARG A 166 13.90 29.93 -3.67
N GLN A 167 13.58 31.22 -3.66
CA GLN A 167 12.62 31.82 -4.59
C GLN A 167 13.05 31.58 -6.05
N GLY A 168 12.09 31.30 -6.92
CA GLY A 168 12.31 31.04 -8.35
C GLY A 168 12.75 29.61 -8.70
N GLU A 169 13.08 28.76 -7.71
CA GLU A 169 13.42 27.36 -8.00
C GLU A 169 12.19 26.53 -8.34
N ARG A 170 12.41 25.39 -9.01
CA ARG A 170 11.35 24.42 -9.27
C ARG A 170 11.00 23.67 -7.98
N ALA A 171 9.71 23.49 -7.70
CA ALA A 171 9.29 22.70 -6.56
C ALA A 171 9.39 21.20 -6.85
N GLU A 172 10.35 20.52 -6.20
CA GLU A 172 10.46 19.06 -6.20
C GLU A 172 9.98 18.42 -4.89
N TYR A 173 9.98 19.18 -3.80
CA TYR A 173 9.66 18.70 -2.45
C TYR A 173 8.63 19.58 -1.74
N VAL A 174 7.90 18.99 -0.80
CA VAL A 174 7.10 19.68 0.21
C VAL A 174 7.72 19.40 1.56
N PHE A 175 7.68 20.37 2.47
CA PHE A 175 8.38 20.32 3.73
C PHE A 175 7.42 20.47 4.91
N ASN A 176 7.75 19.83 6.02
CA ASN A 176 7.12 20.04 7.31
C ASN A 176 8.21 20.41 8.34
N LEU A 177 8.00 21.48 9.09
CA LEU A 177 8.96 21.90 10.11
C LEU A 177 8.72 21.09 11.39
N SER A 178 9.57 20.10 11.68
CA SER A 178 9.40 19.24 12.85
C SER A 178 9.91 19.85 14.15
N SER A 179 10.87 20.78 14.08
CA SER A 179 11.26 21.62 15.22
C SER A 179 12.00 22.87 14.74
N GLY A 180 11.97 23.93 15.54
CA GLY A 180 12.63 25.21 15.26
C GLY A 180 11.69 26.27 14.69
N SER A 181 12.27 27.28 14.04
CA SER A 181 11.54 28.36 13.38
C SER A 181 12.28 28.86 12.13
N ALA A 182 11.52 29.18 11.09
CA ALA A 182 12.04 29.75 9.84
C ALA A 182 11.32 31.06 9.48
N GLU A 183 11.92 31.84 8.61
CA GLU A 183 11.34 33.06 8.03
C GLU A 183 11.17 32.90 6.53
N VAL A 184 10.12 33.52 6.03
CA VAL A 184 9.76 33.54 4.61
C VAL A 184 10.13 34.91 4.06
N LEU A 185 10.93 34.95 3.01
CA LEU A 185 11.39 36.15 2.34
C LEU A 185 10.94 36.19 0.88
N VAL A 186 10.47 37.36 0.42
CA VAL A 186 10.24 37.65 -1.00
C VAL A 186 11.10 38.85 -1.35
N ASP A 187 11.97 38.69 -2.34
CA ASP A 187 12.93 39.73 -2.75
C ASP A 187 13.71 40.32 -1.55
N ASP A 188 14.20 39.42 -0.68
CA ASP A 188 14.92 39.69 0.57
C ASP A 188 14.13 40.43 1.67
N VAL A 189 12.83 40.66 1.47
CA VAL A 189 11.93 41.23 2.49
C VAL A 189 11.24 40.12 3.26
N VAL A 190 11.32 40.13 4.59
CA VAL A 190 10.62 39.15 5.45
C VAL A 190 9.12 39.41 5.40
N VAL A 191 8.36 38.44 4.86
CA VAL A 191 6.91 38.51 4.69
C VAL A 191 6.15 37.59 5.66
N GLY A 192 6.84 36.64 6.29
CA GLY A 192 6.20 35.67 7.17
C GLY A 192 7.18 34.84 7.99
N ARG A 193 6.62 33.97 8.83
CA ARG A 193 7.36 33.02 9.67
C ARG A 193 6.71 31.65 9.57
N ILE A 194 7.53 30.62 9.73
CA ILE A 194 7.13 29.23 9.78
C ILE A 194 7.49 28.68 11.16
N ASN A 195 6.51 28.05 11.81
CA ASN A 195 6.62 27.47 13.13
C ASN A 195 6.56 25.94 13.08
N GLU A 196 6.92 25.32 14.20
CA GLU A 196 6.86 23.87 14.37
C GLU A 196 5.46 23.31 14.04
N GLY A 197 5.44 22.21 13.30
CA GLY A 197 4.24 21.54 12.82
C GLY A 197 3.72 22.05 11.47
N GLU A 198 4.14 23.23 11.02
CA GLU A 198 3.60 23.82 9.79
C GLU A 198 4.16 23.16 8.52
N ILE A 199 3.29 23.03 7.51
CA ILE A 199 3.67 22.54 6.18
C ILE A 199 3.97 23.73 5.28
N PHE A 200 5.13 23.72 4.63
CA PHE A 200 5.57 24.80 3.74
C PHE A 200 6.13 24.28 2.41
N GLY A 201 6.13 25.17 1.41
CA GLY A 201 6.48 24.80 0.03
C GLY A 201 5.41 23.95 -0.69
N ALA A 202 4.23 23.76 -0.10
CA ALA A 202 3.17 22.96 -0.72
C ALA A 202 2.56 23.64 -1.96
N MET A 203 2.40 24.97 -1.96
CA MET A 203 1.76 25.70 -3.07
C MET A 203 2.42 25.39 -4.41
N ALA A 204 3.73 25.63 -4.54
CA ALA A 204 4.45 25.42 -5.80
C ALA A 204 4.45 23.95 -6.26
N ALA A 205 4.41 23.00 -5.32
CA ALA A 205 4.27 21.58 -5.65
C ALA A 205 2.87 21.24 -6.21
N LEU A 206 1.82 21.85 -5.67
CA LEU A 206 0.43 21.63 -6.08
C LEU A 206 0.04 22.38 -7.36
N THR A 207 0.49 23.62 -7.53
CA THR A 207 0.16 24.48 -8.68
C THR A 207 1.10 24.27 -9.87
N GLN A 208 2.16 23.47 -9.71
CA GLN A 208 3.25 23.33 -10.67
C GLN A 208 3.90 24.68 -11.04
N SER A 209 3.86 25.65 -10.13
CA SER A 209 4.57 26.93 -10.27
C SER A 209 5.97 26.86 -9.68
N ASP A 210 6.77 27.88 -9.92
CA ASP A 210 8.06 28.03 -9.24
C ASP A 210 7.86 28.52 -7.81
N ARG A 211 8.91 28.44 -6.98
CA ARG A 211 8.88 28.91 -5.58
C ARG A 211 8.60 30.39 -5.53
N SER A 212 7.53 30.77 -4.83
CA SER A 212 7.12 32.17 -4.66
C SER A 212 7.98 32.95 -3.66
N ALA A 213 8.71 32.26 -2.78
CA ALA A 213 9.49 32.86 -1.70
C ALA A 213 10.69 32.00 -1.32
N THR A 214 11.68 32.63 -0.71
CA THR A 214 12.81 31.99 -0.03
C THR A 214 12.41 31.66 1.40
N VAL A 215 12.77 30.48 1.90
CA VAL A 215 12.61 30.10 3.31
C VAL A 215 13.98 29.93 3.93
N ARG A 216 14.24 30.67 5.02
CA ARG A 216 15.51 30.65 5.74
C ARG A 216 15.31 30.24 7.20
N ALA A 217 16.15 29.34 7.70
CA ALA A 217 16.13 28.94 9.08
C ALA A 217 16.51 30.11 10.00
N ARG A 218 15.70 30.41 11.02
CA ARG A 218 16.02 31.43 12.05
C ARG A 218 16.71 30.81 13.24
N THR A 219 16.31 29.60 13.60
CA THR A 219 16.95 28.77 14.62
C THR A 219 17.51 27.51 13.96
N ARG A 220 18.11 26.61 14.75
CA ARG A 220 18.30 25.24 14.30
C ARG A 220 16.92 24.65 13.98
N CYS A 221 16.79 24.05 12.80
CA CYS A 221 15.54 23.50 12.31
C CYS A 221 15.72 22.03 11.93
N SER A 222 14.75 21.21 12.33
CA SER A 222 14.61 19.84 11.84
C SER A 222 13.43 19.80 10.87
N VAL A 223 13.68 19.36 9.64
CA VAL A 223 12.70 19.43 8.56
C VAL A 223 12.49 18.05 7.96
N VAL A 224 11.23 17.69 7.81
CA VAL A 224 10.80 16.53 7.03
C VAL A 224 10.50 16.97 5.61
N LYS A 225 11.14 16.36 4.60
CA LYS A 225 10.87 16.61 3.18
C LYS A 225 10.26 15.40 2.46
N VAL A 226 9.28 15.65 1.61
CA VAL A 226 8.53 14.65 0.84
C VAL A 226 8.54 15.06 -0.63
N ARG A 227 8.77 14.14 -1.57
CA ARG A 227 8.71 14.45 -3.01
C ARG A 227 7.29 14.85 -3.44
N LYS A 228 7.16 15.78 -4.38
CA LYS A 228 5.85 16.27 -4.84
C LYS A 228 4.94 15.15 -5.36
N GLU A 229 5.50 14.13 -6.02
CA GLU A 229 4.75 13.00 -6.56
C GLU A 229 4.12 12.18 -5.42
N GLN A 230 4.89 11.95 -4.36
CA GLN A 230 4.45 11.23 -3.16
C GLN A 230 3.50 12.06 -2.30
N PHE A 231 3.61 13.39 -2.34
CA PHE A 231 2.80 14.28 -1.52
C PHE A 231 1.31 14.17 -1.85
N THR A 232 0.98 14.00 -3.14
CA THR A 232 -0.41 13.82 -3.59
C THR A 232 -1.02 12.52 -3.05
N ASP A 233 -0.25 11.44 -3.06
CA ASP A 233 -0.67 10.15 -2.49
C ASP A 233 -0.80 10.20 -0.97
N LEU A 234 0.11 10.92 -0.29
CA LEU A 234 0.05 11.16 1.15
C LEU A 234 -1.21 11.92 1.56
N ILE A 235 -1.57 12.94 0.79
CA ILE A 235 -2.82 13.69 0.94
C ILE A 235 -4.02 12.76 0.79
N ALA A 236 -4.06 11.95 -0.27
CA ALA A 236 -5.19 11.06 -0.54
C ALA A 236 -5.41 10.01 0.56
N ASN A 237 -4.34 9.55 1.20
CA ASN A 237 -4.38 8.48 2.20
C ASN A 237 -4.35 8.97 3.65
N ASN A 238 -4.12 10.26 3.91
CA ASN A 238 -4.03 10.82 5.26
C ASN A 238 -4.90 12.09 5.42
N PRO A 239 -6.18 11.94 5.81
CA PRO A 239 -7.11 13.06 5.98
C PRO A 239 -6.65 14.12 6.98
N ALA A 240 -5.84 13.75 7.98
CA ALA A 240 -5.33 14.70 8.97
C ALA A 240 -4.34 15.69 8.36
N THR A 241 -3.48 15.24 7.44
CA THR A 241 -2.50 16.10 6.74
C THR A 241 -3.21 17.16 5.89
N ILE A 242 -4.30 16.80 5.21
CA ILE A 242 -5.12 17.75 4.45
C ILE A 242 -5.68 18.82 5.38
N HIS A 243 -6.24 18.40 6.51
CA HIS A 243 -6.84 19.32 7.47
C HIS A 243 -5.81 20.33 7.98
N SER A 244 -4.61 19.89 8.38
CA SER A 244 -3.56 20.81 8.82
C SER A 244 -3.14 21.79 7.73
N LEU A 245 -2.98 21.32 6.49
CA LEU A 245 -2.62 22.19 5.36
C LEU A 245 -3.69 23.26 5.09
N LEU A 246 -4.97 22.90 5.16
CA LEU A 246 -6.07 23.85 4.99
C LEU A 246 -6.08 24.92 6.08
N VAL A 247 -5.79 24.53 7.33
CA VAL A 247 -5.67 25.46 8.46
C VAL A 247 -4.48 26.41 8.26
N ASP A 248 -3.31 25.90 7.88
CA ASP A 248 -2.09 26.70 7.65
C ASP A 248 -2.30 27.73 6.52
N MET A 249 -2.95 27.32 5.44
CA MET A 249 -3.31 28.22 4.33
C MET A 249 -4.31 29.30 4.76
N ALA A 250 -5.32 28.93 5.55
CA ALA A 250 -6.30 29.89 6.06
C ALA A 250 -5.61 30.94 6.97
N ASN A 251 -4.74 30.51 7.88
CA ASN A 251 -3.98 31.40 8.75
C ASN A 251 -3.08 32.35 7.96
N SER A 252 -2.44 31.84 6.90
CA SER A 252 -1.61 32.66 6.00
C SER A 252 -2.42 33.77 5.31
N ILE A 253 -3.61 33.45 4.82
CA ILE A 253 -4.51 34.44 4.19
C ILE A 253 -4.95 35.52 5.19
N VAL A 254 -5.30 35.12 6.41
CA VAL A 254 -5.69 36.06 7.48
C VAL A 254 -4.54 37.03 7.78
N ASN A 255 -3.33 36.50 8.01
CA ASN A 255 -2.15 37.32 8.29
C ASN A 255 -1.83 38.29 7.14
N LEU A 256 -1.92 37.83 5.88
CA LEU A 256 -1.74 38.68 4.70
C LEU A 256 -2.77 39.82 4.64
N ASN A 257 -4.03 39.53 4.93
CA ASN A 257 -5.08 40.56 4.95
C ASN A 257 -4.85 41.60 6.05
N GLU A 258 -4.43 41.19 7.25
CA GLU A 258 -4.11 42.11 8.35
C GLU A 258 -2.95 43.06 7.98
N GLN A 259 -1.90 42.53 7.36
CA GLN A 259 -0.76 43.33 6.89
C GLN A 259 -1.17 44.33 5.80
N LEU A 260 -2.02 43.93 4.85
CA LEU A 260 -2.55 44.84 3.82
C LEU A 260 -3.37 45.97 4.42
N VAL A 261 -4.22 45.67 5.41
CA VAL A 261 -5.03 46.70 6.11
C VAL A 261 -4.14 47.67 6.88
N ALA A 262 -3.11 47.18 7.58
CA ALA A 262 -2.14 48.02 8.29
C ALA A 262 -1.39 48.95 7.33
N THR A 263 -0.98 48.45 6.17
CA THR A 263 -0.27 49.23 5.14
C THR A 263 -1.15 50.32 4.51
N ARG A 264 -2.44 50.02 4.29
CA ARG A 264 -3.41 50.99 3.75
C ARG A 264 -3.80 52.09 4.76
N ASN A 265 -3.85 51.74 6.05
CA ASN A 265 -4.17 52.72 7.10
C ASN A 265 -2.98 53.62 7.46
N GLY A 266 -1.74 53.21 7.16
CA GLY A 266 -0.53 54.03 7.33
C GLY A 266 -0.26 55.04 6.21
N SER A 267 -1.05 55.04 5.13
CA SER A 267 -0.82 55.83 3.91
C SER A 267 -1.88 56.92 3.66
N THR A 268 -2.46 57.51 4.70
CA THR A 268 -3.24 58.76 4.59
C THR A 268 -2.35 59.97 4.95
N PRO A 269 -1.87 60.78 3.99
CA PRO A 269 -1.26 62.06 4.30
C PRO A 269 -2.35 63.05 4.73
N LEU A 270 -2.14 63.69 5.88
CA LEU A 270 -2.79 64.94 6.24
C LEU A 270 -2.29 66.03 5.28
N GLU A 271 -3.13 66.45 4.34
CA GLU A 271 -3.01 67.76 3.69
C GLU A 271 -4.36 68.48 3.70
N ARG A 272 -4.49 69.41 4.64
CA ARG A 272 -5.18 70.70 4.49
C ARG A 272 -4.42 71.75 5.28
#